data_AF-A0A7Y3C009-F1
#
_entry.id   AF-A0A7Y3C009-F1
#
_cell.length_a   1.000
_cell.length_b   1.000
_cell.length_c   1.000
_cell.angle_alpha   90.00
_cell.angle_beta   90.00
_cell.angle_gamma   90.00
#
_symmetry.space_group_name_H-M   'P 1'
#
loop_
_entity.id
_entity.type
_entity.pdbx_description
1 polymer ?
#
loop_
_entity_poly.entity_id
_entity_poly.type
_entity_poly.pdbx_seq_one_letter_code
_entity_poly.pdbx_strand_id
1 'polypeptide(L)'
;MATLCLVEGCVSPGAPTTSGELPPSLLNQIEYRFVGDRGETNAEGWTLLWVADLEGDLSGQARWYFLEPNPIPDLTVQGASIAYYEARWEVRVSDRVILAGRSSGKTVTREGEDGIWDGHGVVTSASASYQEYLGRHTYETGPVVLGDDLPWGRGLFTIH
;
A
#
# COMPACT_ATOMS: atom_id res chain seq x y z
N MET A 1 27.04 -37.99 39.15
CA MET A 1 26.39 -37.34 40.30
C MET A 1 26.60 -35.84 40.16
N ALA A 2 25.55 -35.12 39.76
CA ALA A 2 25.28 -33.70 40.01
C ALA A 2 24.03 -33.36 39.17
N THR A 3 22.88 -33.45 39.83
CA THR A 3 21.61 -32.89 39.38
C THR A 3 21.59 -31.42 39.74
N LEU A 4 21.20 -30.56 38.81
CA LEU A 4 20.67 -29.24 39.14
C LEU A 4 19.39 -29.03 38.30
N CYS A 5 18.25 -29.07 38.99
CA CYS A 5 16.95 -28.63 38.52
C CYS A 5 16.73 -27.14 38.87
N LEU A 6 15.66 -26.57 38.27
CA LEU A 6 14.97 -25.29 38.52
C LEU A 6 15.38 -24.19 37.50
N VAL A 7 14.50 -23.47 36.80
CA VAL A 7 13.05 -23.22 36.94
C VAL A 7 12.43 -22.97 35.56
N GLU A 8 11.19 -23.42 35.45
CA GLU A 8 10.12 -23.13 34.50
C GLU A 8 10.22 -21.84 33.66
N GLY A 9 9.99 -22.02 32.37
CA GLY A 9 9.78 -20.94 31.41
C GLY A 9 9.41 -21.49 30.03
N CYS A 10 8.63 -22.57 29.95
CA CYS A 10 8.00 -22.96 28.69
C CYS A 10 6.99 -21.87 28.32
N VAL A 11 7.41 -20.92 27.49
CA VAL A 11 6.46 -20.13 26.69
C VAL A 11 5.79 -21.14 25.78
N SER A 12 4.59 -21.57 26.19
CA SER A 12 3.69 -22.27 25.30
C SER A 12 3.48 -21.34 24.09
N PRO A 13 3.72 -21.78 22.84
CA PRO A 13 3.19 -21.04 21.71
C PRO A 13 1.68 -21.02 21.92
N GLY A 14 1.14 -19.84 22.23
CA GLY A 14 -0.29 -19.64 22.40
C GLY A 14 -0.98 -20.32 21.22
N ALA A 15 -1.91 -21.23 21.53
CA ALA A 15 -2.68 -21.94 20.53
C ALA A 15 -3.20 -20.93 19.50
N PRO A 16 -3.20 -21.26 18.20
CA PRO A 16 -3.93 -20.44 17.25
C PRO A 16 -5.39 -20.44 17.72
N THR A 17 -5.88 -19.29 18.15
CA THR A 17 -7.31 -19.08 18.37
C THR A 17 -7.96 -19.27 17.00
N THR A 18 -8.47 -20.48 16.79
CA THR A 18 -9.40 -20.83 15.71
C THR A 18 -10.71 -20.08 15.95
N SER A 19 -10.72 -18.81 15.57
CA SER A 19 -11.86 -18.22 14.92
C SER A 19 -11.56 -18.32 13.43
N GLY A 20 -12.24 -19.21 12.71
CA GLY A 20 -12.12 -19.35 11.26
C GLY A 20 -12.76 -18.19 10.49
N GLU A 21 -13.02 -17.08 11.15
CA GLU A 21 -13.53 -15.86 10.54
C GLU A 21 -12.34 -15.05 10.07
N LEU A 22 -12.29 -14.77 8.76
CA LEU A 22 -11.32 -13.83 8.22
C LEU A 22 -11.54 -12.48 8.93
N PRO A 23 -10.47 -11.73 9.26
CA PRO A 23 -10.63 -10.37 9.74
C PRO A 23 -11.46 -9.58 8.73
N PRO A 24 -12.25 -8.61 9.21
CA PRO A 24 -13.05 -7.77 8.34
C PRO A 24 -12.14 -7.07 7.32
N SER A 25 -12.64 -6.85 6.11
CA SER A 25 -11.91 -6.03 5.15
C SER A 25 -11.73 -4.62 5.71
N LEU A 26 -10.57 -4.01 5.45
CA LEU A 26 -10.37 -2.58 5.68
C LEU A 26 -10.80 -1.83 4.43
N LEU A 27 -11.67 -0.84 4.60
CA LEU A 27 -12.15 0.05 3.56
C LEU A 27 -11.81 1.49 3.91
N ASN A 28 -11.01 2.11 3.06
CA ASN A 28 -10.59 3.49 3.21
C ASN A 28 -10.89 4.28 1.94
N GLN A 29 -11.38 5.50 2.13
CA GLN A 29 -11.25 6.54 1.13
C GLN A 29 -9.84 7.11 1.21
N ILE A 30 -9.29 7.46 0.04
CA ILE A 30 -7.99 8.12 -0.06
C ILE A 30 -8.13 9.42 -0.84
N GLU A 31 -7.53 10.48 -0.32
CA GLU A 31 -7.27 11.70 -1.10
C GLU A 31 -5.77 11.78 -1.34
N TYR A 32 -5.36 11.53 -2.58
CA TYR A 32 -3.98 11.33 -2.95
C TYR A 32 -3.48 12.45 -3.85
N ARG A 33 -2.22 12.80 -3.67
CA ARG A 33 -1.54 13.88 -4.39
C ARG A 33 -0.17 13.42 -4.85
N PHE A 34 0.18 13.79 -6.08
CA PHE A 34 1.50 13.61 -6.61
C PHE A 34 2.43 14.57 -5.89
N VAL A 35 3.48 14.03 -5.27
CA VAL A 35 4.49 14.82 -4.55
C VAL A 35 5.80 14.91 -5.33
N GLY A 36 5.96 14.09 -6.37
CA GLY A 36 7.11 14.05 -7.26
C GLY A 36 8.39 13.52 -6.60
N ASP A 37 9.45 13.43 -7.41
CA ASP A 37 10.81 13.07 -6.97
C ASP A 37 11.43 14.19 -6.12
N ARG A 38 11.00 14.27 -4.85
CA ARG A 38 11.64 15.10 -3.84
C ARG A 38 12.96 14.49 -3.32
N GLY A 39 13.51 13.48 -4.01
CA GLY A 39 14.65 12.70 -3.54
C GLY A 39 14.33 11.83 -2.32
N GLU A 40 13.06 11.64 -1.97
CA GLU A 40 12.64 10.72 -0.91
C GLU A 40 12.57 9.31 -1.48
N THR A 41 13.45 8.43 -1.01
CA THR A 41 13.41 7.00 -1.32
C THR A 41 13.10 6.18 -0.09
N ASN A 42 12.46 5.02 -0.28
CA ASN A 42 12.40 4.01 0.77
C ASN A 42 13.79 3.32 0.93
N ALA A 43 13.87 2.36 1.86
CA ALA A 43 15.10 1.61 2.13
C ALA A 43 15.59 0.74 0.95
N GLU A 44 14.72 0.45 -0.02
CA GLU A 44 15.01 -0.32 -1.22
C GLU A 44 15.39 0.58 -2.41
N GLY A 45 15.43 1.91 -2.21
CA GLY A 45 15.76 2.88 -3.25
C GLY A 45 14.58 3.28 -4.15
N TRP A 46 13.34 2.91 -3.80
CA TRP A 46 12.16 3.26 -4.59
C TRP A 46 11.71 4.67 -4.26
N THR A 47 11.32 5.44 -5.27
CA THR A 47 11.06 6.88 -5.17
C THR A 47 9.64 7.15 -4.72
N LEU A 48 9.45 7.99 -3.70
CA LEU A 48 8.13 8.44 -3.28
C LEU A 48 7.51 9.33 -4.37
N LEU A 49 6.37 8.91 -4.93
CA LEU A 49 5.67 9.72 -5.94
C LEU A 49 4.30 10.18 -5.46
N TRP A 50 3.63 9.41 -4.60
CA TRP A 50 2.28 9.71 -4.16
C TRP A 50 2.14 9.62 -2.64
N VAL A 51 1.38 10.58 -2.10
CA VAL A 51 0.97 10.61 -0.70
C VAL A 51 -0.53 10.76 -0.65
N ALA A 52 -1.19 10.03 0.24
CA ALA A 52 -2.63 10.15 0.46
C ALA A 52 -2.98 10.28 1.94
N ASP A 53 -4.01 11.04 2.23
CA ASP A 53 -4.67 11.01 3.53
C ASP A 53 -5.76 9.92 3.48
N LEU A 54 -5.83 9.04 4.49
CA LEU A 54 -6.83 7.98 4.58
C LEU A 54 -7.95 8.35 5.55
N GLU A 55 -9.18 8.08 5.14
CA GLU A 55 -10.38 8.19 5.96
C GLU A 55 -11.20 6.89 5.88
N GLY A 56 -11.74 6.40 6.99
CA GLY A 56 -12.49 5.13 7.06
C GLY A 56 -12.00 4.24 8.20
N ASP A 57 -11.85 2.94 7.93
CA ASP A 57 -11.43 1.95 8.95
C ASP A 57 -10.01 2.22 9.49
N LEU A 58 -9.19 2.90 8.70
CA LEU A 58 -7.92 3.49 9.13
C LEU A 58 -7.97 5.02 8.97
N SER A 59 -7.27 5.72 9.85
CA SER A 59 -7.02 7.16 9.71
C SER A 59 -5.52 7.41 9.81
N GLY A 60 -4.96 8.12 8.83
CA GLY A 60 -3.52 8.31 8.74
C GLY A 60 -3.09 8.76 7.35
N GLN A 61 -1.84 8.48 7.00
CA GLN A 61 -1.27 8.80 5.69
C GLN A 61 -0.78 7.54 4.99
N ALA A 62 -1.10 7.37 3.71
CA ALA A 62 -0.50 6.37 2.85
C ALA A 62 0.56 7.02 1.97
N ARG A 63 1.63 6.29 1.69
CA ARG A 63 2.72 6.70 0.81
C ARG A 63 3.00 5.60 -0.20
N TRP A 64 3.12 5.94 -1.48
CA TRP A 64 3.50 5.00 -2.53
C TRP A 64 4.85 5.39 -3.12
N TYR A 65 5.77 4.45 -3.01
CA TYR A 65 7.11 4.49 -3.58
C TYR A 65 7.14 3.62 -4.82
N PHE A 66 7.72 4.10 -5.91
CA PHE A 66 7.73 3.45 -7.21
C PHE A 66 9.14 3.05 -7.61
N LEU A 67 9.25 1.93 -8.32
CA LEU A 67 10.53 1.49 -8.88
C LEU A 67 10.87 2.34 -10.11
N GLU A 68 11.96 3.10 -10.04
CA GLU A 68 12.46 3.93 -11.16
C GLU A 68 13.86 3.47 -11.62
N PRO A 69 14.14 3.43 -12.95
CA PRO A 69 13.18 3.61 -14.03
C PRO A 69 12.14 2.49 -14.01
N ASN A 70 10.89 2.81 -14.33
CA ASN A 70 9.83 1.82 -14.43
C ASN A 70 10.23 0.69 -15.40
N PRO A 71 10.36 -0.56 -14.93
CA PRO A 71 10.82 -1.65 -15.79
C PRO A 71 9.76 -2.08 -16.80
N ILE A 72 8.51 -1.68 -16.62
CA ILE A 72 7.40 -2.02 -17.50
C ILE A 72 7.17 -0.85 -18.47
N PRO A 73 7.31 -1.05 -19.78
CA PRO A 73 7.09 0.02 -20.76
C PRO A 73 5.63 0.49 -20.79
N ASP A 74 5.45 1.80 -20.95
CA ASP A 74 4.15 2.40 -21.23
C ASP A 74 3.61 1.95 -22.59
N LEU A 75 2.29 1.91 -22.70
CA LEU A 75 1.58 1.51 -23.92
C LEU A 75 0.61 2.59 -24.37
N THR A 76 0.67 2.98 -25.65
CA THR A 76 -0.32 3.86 -26.27
C THR A 76 -1.22 3.09 -27.23
N VAL A 77 -2.54 3.18 -27.05
CA VAL A 77 -3.55 2.54 -27.91
C VAL A 77 -4.66 3.52 -28.24
N GLN A 78 -4.89 3.79 -29.52
CA GLN A 78 -6.08 4.53 -30.01
C GLN A 78 -6.39 5.84 -29.24
N GLY A 79 -5.38 6.66 -28.92
CA GLY A 79 -5.57 7.92 -28.18
C GLY A 79 -5.65 7.77 -26.66
N ALA A 80 -5.38 6.58 -26.12
CA ALA A 80 -5.17 6.34 -24.70
C ALA A 80 -3.72 5.97 -24.40
N SER A 81 -3.20 6.46 -23.27
CA SER A 81 -1.93 6.05 -22.68
C SER A 81 -2.17 5.16 -21.47
N ILE A 82 -1.38 4.11 -21.33
CA ILE A 82 -1.39 3.17 -20.21
C ILE A 82 0.01 3.15 -19.63
N ALA A 83 0.17 3.72 -18.43
CA ALA A 83 1.40 3.67 -17.67
C ALA A 83 1.30 2.55 -16.64
N TYR A 84 2.15 1.54 -16.75
CA TYR A 84 2.20 0.44 -15.77
C TYR A 84 3.04 0.85 -14.57
N TYR A 85 2.93 0.15 -13.45
CA TYR A 85 3.84 0.39 -12.33
C TYR A 85 4.02 -0.82 -11.44
N GLU A 86 5.15 -0.80 -10.71
CA GLU A 86 5.32 -1.49 -9.45
C GLU A 86 5.51 -0.46 -8.33
N ALA A 87 4.79 -0.65 -7.22
CA ALA A 87 4.85 0.23 -6.07
C ALA A 87 5.02 -0.56 -4.76
N ARG A 88 5.71 0.07 -3.81
CA ARG A 88 5.66 -0.27 -2.40
C ARG A 88 4.85 0.80 -1.70
N TRP A 89 3.84 0.40 -0.95
CA TRP A 89 3.01 1.33 -0.20
C TRP A 89 3.23 1.18 1.31
N GLU A 90 3.03 2.26 2.05
CA GLU A 90 3.11 2.31 3.50
C GLU A 90 1.95 3.13 4.07
N VAL A 91 1.17 2.54 4.99
CA VAL A 91 0.18 3.26 5.80
C VAL A 91 0.80 3.62 7.13
N ARG A 92 0.71 4.91 7.48
CA ARG A 92 1.37 5.53 8.63
C ARG A 92 0.40 6.23 9.55
N VAL A 93 0.60 6.07 10.85
CA VAL A 93 -0.11 6.79 11.93
C VAL A 93 0.91 7.39 12.88
N SER A 94 0.90 8.72 13.05
CA SER A 94 1.86 9.43 13.91
C SER A 94 3.32 9.00 13.67
N ASP A 95 3.76 9.08 12.41
CA ASP A 95 5.07 8.68 11.88
C ASP A 95 5.45 7.19 11.92
N ARG A 96 4.59 6.32 12.46
CA ARG A 96 4.83 4.87 12.49
C ARG A 96 4.15 4.19 11.32
N VAL A 97 4.89 3.36 10.58
CA VAL A 97 4.30 2.44 9.60
C VAL A 97 3.53 1.35 10.33
N ILE A 98 2.22 1.27 10.11
CA ILE A 98 1.35 0.25 10.71
C ILE A 98 1.06 -0.91 9.77
N LEU A 99 1.07 -0.65 8.47
CA LEU A 99 0.89 -1.60 7.37
C LEU A 99 1.78 -1.17 6.20
N ALA A 100 2.37 -2.13 5.50
CA ALA A 100 3.05 -1.89 4.25
C ALA A 100 2.87 -3.08 3.31
N GLY A 101 2.95 -2.82 2.01
CA GLY A 101 2.75 -3.84 0.99
C GLY A 101 3.39 -3.48 -0.33
N ARG A 102 3.18 -4.37 -1.28
CA ARG A 102 3.60 -4.16 -2.66
C ARG A 102 2.37 -4.28 -3.54
N SER A 103 2.25 -3.38 -4.50
CA SER A 103 1.23 -3.41 -5.53
C SER A 103 1.87 -3.27 -6.90
N SER A 104 1.13 -3.73 -7.90
CA SER A 104 1.39 -3.45 -9.29
C SER A 104 0.07 -3.05 -9.94
N GLY A 105 0.15 -2.25 -10.98
CA GLY A 105 -1.06 -1.79 -11.61
C GLY A 105 -0.80 -0.94 -12.83
N LYS A 106 -1.78 -0.09 -13.13
CA LYS A 106 -1.73 0.82 -14.25
C LYS A 106 -2.47 2.12 -13.94
N THR A 107 -2.02 3.18 -14.60
CA THR A 107 -2.80 4.40 -14.80
C THR A 107 -3.21 4.45 -16.27
N VAL A 108 -4.50 4.55 -16.54
CA VAL A 108 -5.03 4.69 -17.89
C VAL A 108 -5.52 6.12 -18.08
N THR A 109 -5.02 6.80 -19.10
CA THR A 109 -5.38 8.19 -19.44
C THR A 109 -5.85 8.25 -20.88
N ARG A 110 -7.01 8.83 -21.16
CA ARG A 110 -7.41 9.18 -22.53
C ARG A 110 -7.02 10.61 -22.85
N GLU A 111 -6.75 10.90 -24.11
CA GLU A 111 -6.42 12.25 -24.56
C GLU A 111 -7.51 13.26 -24.13
N GLY A 112 -7.10 14.27 -23.36
CA GLY A 112 -8.00 15.31 -22.85
C GLY A 112 -8.91 14.88 -21.69
N GLU A 113 -8.73 13.69 -21.13
CA GLU A 113 -9.48 13.19 -19.97
C GLU A 113 -8.57 12.97 -18.76
N ASP A 114 -9.17 12.94 -17.57
CA ASP A 114 -8.51 12.47 -16.36
C ASP A 114 -8.09 11.00 -16.49
N GLY A 115 -7.04 10.63 -15.78
CA GLY A 115 -6.59 9.25 -15.66
C GLY A 115 -7.45 8.43 -14.70
N ILE A 116 -7.26 7.12 -14.72
CA ILE A 116 -7.76 6.19 -13.70
C ILE A 116 -6.59 5.36 -13.19
N TRP A 117 -6.33 5.44 -11.89
CA TRP A 117 -5.43 4.54 -11.17
C TRP A 117 -6.19 3.24 -10.87
N ASP A 118 -5.60 2.12 -11.25
CA ASP A 118 -6.05 0.77 -10.91
C ASP A 118 -4.87 -0.09 -10.42
N GLY A 119 -4.89 -0.51 -9.16
CA GLY A 119 -3.78 -1.18 -8.49
C GLY A 119 -4.20 -2.38 -7.67
N HIS A 120 -3.38 -3.43 -7.71
CA HIS A 120 -3.59 -4.66 -6.98
C HIS A 120 -2.30 -5.08 -6.29
N GLY A 121 -2.42 -5.59 -5.06
CA GLY A 121 -1.24 -5.91 -4.29
C GLY A 121 -1.50 -6.89 -3.16
N VAL A 122 -0.50 -6.97 -2.29
CA VAL A 122 -0.55 -7.75 -1.06
C VAL A 122 0.12 -7.00 0.09
N VAL A 123 -0.37 -7.21 1.30
CA VAL A 123 0.27 -6.75 2.53
C VAL A 123 1.52 -7.60 2.79
N THR A 124 2.67 -6.94 2.95
CA THR A 124 3.97 -7.61 3.16
C THR A 124 4.58 -7.35 4.52
N SER A 125 4.06 -6.36 5.25
CA SER A 125 4.47 -6.05 6.61
C SER A 125 3.30 -5.44 7.37
N ALA A 126 3.17 -5.80 8.65
CA ALA A 126 2.13 -5.29 9.54
C ALA A 126 2.72 -5.09 10.94
N SER A 127 2.19 -4.11 11.67
CA SER A 127 2.47 -3.95 13.10
C SER A 127 1.65 -4.97 13.93
N ALA A 128 1.95 -5.12 15.23
CA ALA A 128 1.36 -6.15 16.08
C ALA A 128 -0.19 -6.16 16.04
N SER A 129 -0.82 -4.99 16.07
CA SER A 129 -2.29 -4.84 16.06
C SER A 129 -2.94 -5.14 14.70
N TYR A 130 -2.15 -5.34 13.65
CA TYR A 130 -2.63 -5.58 12.28
C TYR A 130 -2.02 -6.83 11.65
N GLN A 131 -1.41 -7.72 12.45
CA GLN A 131 -0.75 -8.94 11.95
C GLN A 131 -1.69 -9.85 11.15
N GLU A 132 -2.98 -9.86 11.48
CA GLU A 132 -4.01 -10.62 10.76
C GLU A 132 -4.17 -10.20 9.29
N TYR A 133 -3.68 -9.01 8.92
CA TYR A 133 -3.71 -8.52 7.56
C TYR A 133 -2.49 -8.92 6.73
N LEU A 134 -1.47 -9.54 7.32
CA LEU A 134 -0.28 -9.96 6.58
C LEU A 134 -0.64 -10.98 5.49
N GLY A 135 -0.19 -10.76 4.26
CA GLY A 135 -0.48 -11.60 3.10
C GLY A 135 -1.87 -11.39 2.47
N ARG A 136 -2.69 -10.47 3.02
CA ARG A 136 -4.00 -10.10 2.45
C ARG A 136 -3.85 -9.39 1.12
N HIS A 137 -4.89 -9.50 0.29
CA HIS A 137 -4.95 -8.78 -0.97
C HIS A 137 -5.27 -7.31 -0.74
N THR A 138 -4.67 -6.44 -1.54
CA THR A 138 -5.01 -5.01 -1.55
C THR A 138 -5.55 -4.59 -2.90
N TYR A 139 -6.45 -3.62 -2.87
CA TYR A 139 -6.97 -2.96 -4.06
C TYR A 139 -6.95 -1.45 -3.86
N GLU A 140 -6.47 -0.72 -4.86
CA GLU A 140 -6.38 0.73 -4.85
C GLU A 140 -6.86 1.29 -6.17
N THR A 141 -7.76 2.26 -6.13
CA THR A 141 -8.33 2.84 -7.36
C THR A 141 -8.83 4.25 -7.17
N GLY A 142 -8.87 5.03 -8.24
CA GLY A 142 -9.57 6.30 -8.31
C GLY A 142 -9.20 7.10 -9.55
N PRO A 143 -9.94 8.18 -9.85
CA PRO A 143 -9.55 9.15 -10.87
C PRO A 143 -8.23 9.85 -10.51
N VAL A 144 -7.36 9.99 -11.50
CA VAL A 144 -6.16 10.84 -11.46
C VAL A 144 -6.46 12.09 -12.26
N VAL A 145 -6.74 13.19 -11.57
CA VAL A 145 -7.03 14.47 -12.19
C VAL A 145 -5.76 15.05 -12.77
N LEU A 146 -5.76 15.27 -14.09
CA LEU A 146 -4.63 15.80 -14.85
C LEU A 146 -4.96 17.24 -15.26
N GLY A 147 -4.61 18.20 -14.40
CA GLY A 147 -4.82 19.63 -14.62
C GLY A 147 -3.52 20.40 -14.83
N ASP A 148 -3.60 21.72 -14.75
CA ASP A 148 -2.43 22.62 -14.81
C ASP A 148 -1.54 22.55 -13.56
N ASP A 149 -2.10 22.04 -12.44
CA ASP A 149 -1.39 21.78 -11.19
C ASP A 149 -0.81 20.36 -11.12
N LEU A 150 -0.15 20.01 -10.01
CA LEU A 150 0.33 18.64 -9.79
C LEU A 150 -0.85 17.64 -9.79
N PRO A 151 -0.67 16.44 -10.37
CA PRO A 151 -1.72 15.41 -10.40
C PRO A 151 -2.22 15.05 -9.00
N TRP A 152 -3.52 14.78 -8.88
CA TRP A 152 -4.17 14.39 -7.62
C TRP A 152 -5.40 13.52 -7.89
N GLY A 153 -6.01 12.97 -6.84
CA GLY A 153 -7.22 12.17 -6.99
C GLY A 153 -7.89 11.82 -5.68
N ARG A 154 -9.12 11.31 -5.79
CA ARG A 154 -9.89 10.78 -4.66
C ARG A 154 -10.42 9.40 -5.00
N GLY A 155 -10.08 8.42 -4.18
CA GLY A 155 -10.25 7.01 -4.51
C GLY A 155 -10.54 6.13 -3.31
N LEU A 156 -10.32 4.85 -3.51
CA LEU A 156 -10.44 3.80 -2.50
C LEU A 156 -9.11 3.06 -2.33
N PHE A 157 -8.85 2.66 -1.10
CA PHE A 157 -7.81 1.71 -0.72
C PHE A 157 -8.44 0.65 0.17
N THR A 158 -8.34 -0.62 -0.21
CA THR A 158 -8.93 -1.73 0.54
C THR A 158 -7.95 -2.86 0.80
N ILE A 159 -8.20 -3.59 1.89
CA ILE A 159 -7.48 -4.82 2.25
C ILE A 159 -8.51 -5.93 2.51
N HIS A 160 -8.35 -7.08 1.86
CA HIS A 160 -9.27 -8.23 1.88
C HIS A 160 -8.60 -9.53 2.35
#